data_AF-A0A150FAW7-F1
#
_entry.id   AF-A0A150FAW7-F1
#
_cell.length_a   1.000
_cell.length_b   1.000
_cell.length_c   1.000
_cell.angle_alpha   90.00
_cell.angle_beta   90.00
_cell.angle_gamma   90.00
#
_symmetry.space_group_name_H-M   'P 1'
#
loop_
_entity.id
_entity.type
_entity.pdbx_description
1 polymer ?
#
loop_
_entity_poly.entity_id
_entity_poly.type
_entity_poly.pdbx_seq_one_letter_code
_entity_poly.pdbx_strand_id
1 'polypeptide(L)'
;MKLIGIKTNNCFLVSDNIQGDSYFYSQLDNLLFDGKRAAKTYKSDWFKLDKEPSVIEKQMPAQEINHRYELKEGFQETDLTPKVIDVSYIDEESEYYEVKGLYDLKFEEVPQQNEKIEFEMNVIEEFDGELKLKSHNFNLKYNLLDRIQTHPMLLETKPCYLSQEESYKIIRNHIKANINPKFARITSDYDFCLTVVKVLELYKPYEYVVDINAMYKRRKPKLEKRFQTKREVEIYNVAPKAYQNYSIVEPFSGNDVEDLKSNIKKFLDDLMAKINEPLVECKCCKGRGVILNEN
;
A
#
# COMPACT_ATOMS: atom_id res chain seq x y z
N MET A 1 12.04 -4.68 30.64
CA MET A 1 11.92 -4.58 29.16
C MET A 1 12.22 -3.16 28.73
N LYS A 2 13.06 -2.94 27.71
CA LYS A 2 13.35 -1.57 27.22
C LYS A 2 12.47 -1.27 26.01
N LEU A 3 11.81 -0.12 26.03
CA LEU A 3 10.86 0.30 25.02
C LEU A 3 11.19 1.71 24.54
N ILE A 4 10.88 1.97 23.28
CA ILE A 4 10.96 3.31 22.68
C ILE A 4 9.55 3.79 22.37
N GLY A 5 9.28 5.03 22.76
CA GLY A 5 7.97 5.67 22.63
C GLY A 5 8.04 6.90 21.74
N ILE A 6 7.01 7.14 20.96
CA ILE A 6 6.77 8.43 20.30
C ILE A 6 5.43 8.95 20.80
N LYS A 7 5.47 10.13 21.41
CA LYS A 7 4.28 10.75 21.99
C LYS A 7 3.69 11.73 20.99
N THR A 8 2.40 11.58 20.71
CA THR A 8 1.64 12.54 19.90
C THR A 8 0.45 13.06 20.70
N ASN A 9 -0.13 14.18 20.26
CA ASN A 9 -1.28 14.79 20.95
C ASN A 9 -2.50 13.87 21.11
N ASN A 10 -2.67 12.89 20.21
CA ASN A 10 -3.85 12.01 20.21
C ASN A 10 -3.53 10.52 20.47
N CYS A 11 -2.26 10.09 20.40
CA CYS A 11 -1.89 8.70 20.62
C CYS A 11 -0.42 8.53 21.00
N PHE A 12 -0.09 7.37 21.57
CA PHE A 12 1.26 7.00 21.95
C PHE A 12 1.69 5.78 21.13
N LEU A 13 2.82 5.87 20.45
CA LEU A 13 3.37 4.77 19.65
C LEU A 13 4.51 4.12 20.41
N VAL A 14 4.54 2.80 20.44
CA VAL A 14 5.55 2.02 21.15
C VAL A 14 6.19 0.98 20.25
N SER A 15 7.49 0.80 20.41
CA SER A 15 8.25 -0.28 19.80
C SER A 15 9.30 -0.81 20.78
N ASP A 16 9.60 -2.10 20.65
CA ASP A 16 10.68 -2.81 21.34
C ASP A 16 11.93 -2.95 20.45
N ASN A 17 11.88 -2.47 19.20
CA ASN A 17 13.00 -2.48 18.26
C ASN A 17 13.90 -1.23 18.46
N ILE A 18 14.69 -1.23 19.54
CA ILE A 18 15.57 -0.10 19.90
C ILE A 18 16.70 0.11 18.89
N GLN A 19 17.21 -0.99 18.31
CA GLN A 19 18.37 -0.97 17.42
C GLN A 19 18.00 -0.70 15.95
N GLY A 20 16.72 -0.75 15.60
CA GLY A 20 16.24 -0.51 14.24
C GLY A 20 16.54 -1.67 13.28
N ASP A 21 16.57 -2.89 13.80
CA ASP A 21 16.88 -4.08 13.00
C ASP A 21 15.79 -4.33 11.94
N SER A 22 16.22 -4.80 10.77
CA SER A 22 15.33 -5.06 9.62
C SER A 22 14.56 -6.38 9.72
N TYR A 23 15.06 -7.33 10.51
CA TYR A 23 14.44 -8.64 10.77
C TYR A 23 14.17 -8.79 12.26
N PHE A 24 13.20 -8.01 12.75
CA PHE A 24 12.85 -8.00 14.16
C PHE A 24 11.44 -8.57 14.36
N TYR A 25 11.26 -9.42 15.37
CA TYR A 25 9.96 -9.95 15.75
C TYR A 25 9.57 -9.37 17.10
N SER A 26 8.57 -8.48 17.08
CA SER A 26 8.15 -7.79 18.29
C SER A 26 7.50 -8.74 19.29
N GLN A 27 7.92 -8.63 20.54
CA GLN A 27 7.31 -9.36 21.66
C GLN A 27 6.07 -8.65 22.20
N LEU A 28 5.78 -7.44 21.71
CA LEU A 28 4.67 -6.59 22.17
C LEU A 28 3.29 -7.11 21.77
N ASP A 29 3.19 -8.00 20.78
CA ASP A 29 1.90 -8.53 20.29
C ASP A 29 1.16 -9.39 21.34
N ASN A 30 1.93 -10.01 22.25
CA ASN A 30 1.40 -10.85 23.32
C ASN A 30 1.26 -10.12 24.67
N LEU A 31 1.50 -8.80 24.69
CA LEU A 31 1.46 -7.98 25.89
C LEU A 31 0.19 -7.13 25.97
N LEU A 32 -0.25 -6.90 27.20
CA LEU A 32 -1.36 -6.02 27.55
C LEU A 32 -0.78 -4.72 28.12
N PHE A 33 -1.20 -3.60 27.56
CA PHE A 33 -0.83 -2.26 28.01
C PHE A 33 -2.05 -1.65 28.71
N ASP A 34 -1.95 -1.44 30.03
CA ASP A 34 -3.05 -0.98 30.88
C ASP A 34 -4.35 -1.81 30.68
N GLY A 35 -4.19 -3.13 30.53
CA GLY A 35 -5.30 -4.07 30.32
C GLY A 35 -5.88 -4.12 28.89
N LYS A 36 -5.34 -3.34 27.95
CA LYS A 36 -5.74 -3.37 26.53
C LYS A 36 -4.62 -3.88 25.64
N ARG A 37 -4.99 -4.57 24.56
CA ARG A 37 -4.04 -4.88 23.48
C ARG A 37 -3.76 -3.63 22.66
N ALA A 38 -2.49 -3.43 22.32
CA ALA A 38 -2.11 -2.32 21.47
C ALA A 38 -2.57 -2.56 20.02
N ALA A 39 -2.95 -1.50 19.32
CA ALA A 39 -3.38 -1.59 17.94
C ALA A 39 -2.15 -1.71 17.01
N LYS A 40 -2.18 -2.68 16.08
CA LYS A 40 -1.09 -2.84 15.09
C LYS A 40 -1.03 -1.63 14.17
N THR A 41 0.19 -1.14 13.90
CA THR A 41 0.42 -0.12 12.86
C THR A 41 0.80 -0.78 11.53
N TYR A 42 1.11 0.03 10.50
CA TYR A 42 1.59 -0.50 9.21
C TYR A 42 2.98 -1.14 9.29
N LYS A 43 3.77 -0.83 10.32
CA LYS A 43 5.07 -1.48 10.56
C LYS A 43 4.89 -2.51 11.66
N SER A 44 5.32 -3.74 11.42
CA SER A 44 5.18 -4.89 12.33
C SER A 44 5.72 -4.63 13.74
N ASP A 45 6.74 -3.80 13.83
CA ASP A 45 7.48 -3.55 15.06
C ASP A 45 6.89 -2.40 15.89
N TRP A 46 5.82 -1.76 15.40
CA TRP A 46 5.24 -0.57 16.02
C TRP A 46 3.77 -0.77 16.35
N PHE A 47 3.41 -0.38 17.56
CA PHE A 47 2.08 -0.51 18.11
C PHE A 47 1.54 0.84 18.57
N LYS A 48 0.24 1.04 18.40
CA LYS A 48 -0.48 2.25 18.75
C LYS A 48 -1.27 2.04 20.05
N LEU A 49 -1.07 2.96 20.98
CA LEU A 49 -1.76 3.09 22.25
C LEU A 49 -2.51 4.42 22.30
N ASP A 50 -3.59 4.48 23.07
CA ASP A 50 -4.34 5.72 23.28
C ASP A 50 -3.56 6.69 24.18
N LYS A 51 -2.77 6.15 25.12
CA LYS A 51 -2.02 6.88 26.14
C LYS A 51 -0.69 6.22 26.44
N GLU A 52 0.17 6.95 27.12
CA GLU A 52 1.41 6.43 27.69
C GLU A 52 1.07 5.30 28.68
N PRO A 53 1.60 4.08 28.48
CA PRO A 53 1.26 2.94 29.31
C PRO A 53 1.88 3.06 30.70
N SER A 54 1.08 2.77 31.73
CA SER A 54 1.55 2.74 33.12
C SER A 54 1.96 1.33 33.57
N VAL A 55 1.28 0.30 33.06
CA VAL A 55 1.52 -1.10 33.40
C VAL A 55 1.55 -1.94 32.13
N ILE A 56 2.57 -2.80 32.01
CA ILE A 56 2.65 -3.83 30.98
C ILE A 56 2.48 -5.19 31.65
N GLU A 57 1.50 -5.95 31.18
CA GLU A 57 1.17 -7.28 31.70
C GLU A 57 1.28 -8.32 30.59
N LYS A 58 1.78 -9.50 30.95
CA LYS A 58 1.75 -10.67 30.08
C LYS A 58 0.68 -11.64 30.56
N GLN A 59 -0.22 -12.01 29.65
CA GLN A 59 -1.25 -13.00 29.95
C GLN A 59 -0.62 -14.40 29.90
N MET A 60 -0.52 -15.05 31.06
CA MET A 60 -0.03 -16.43 31.13
C MET A 60 -1.19 -17.39 30.81
N PRO A 61 -0.92 -18.49 30.08
CA PRO A 61 -1.91 -19.53 29.87
C PRO A 61 -2.32 -20.15 31.22
N ALA A 62 -3.55 -20.68 31.29
CA ALA A 62 -3.99 -21.43 32.45
C ALA A 62 -3.05 -22.62 32.66
N GLN A 63 -2.61 -22.81 33.91
CA GLN A 63 -1.77 -23.94 34.28
C GLN A 63 -2.65 -25.00 34.93
N GLU A 64 -2.54 -26.23 34.43
CA GLU A 64 -3.09 -27.40 35.08
C GLU A 64 -2.10 -27.82 36.19
N ILE A 65 -2.59 -27.90 37.42
CA ILE A 65 -1.82 -28.34 38.58
C ILE A 65 -2.54 -29.56 39.19
N ASN A 66 -1.82 -30.38 39.96
CA ASN A 66 -2.37 -31.54 40.66
C ASN A 66 -3.00 -32.58 39.73
N HIS A 67 -2.24 -33.02 38.73
CA HIS A 67 -2.65 -34.18 37.94
C HIS A 67 -2.75 -35.41 38.84
N ARG A 68 -3.95 -36.00 38.91
CA ARG A 68 -4.23 -37.22 39.68
C ARG A 68 -5.18 -38.13 38.93
N TYR A 69 -5.00 -39.43 39.10
CA TYR A 69 -5.89 -40.46 38.60
C TYR A 69 -6.91 -40.79 39.70
N GLU A 70 -8.20 -40.57 39.43
CA GLU A 70 -9.29 -40.96 40.33
C GLU A 70 -10.02 -42.18 39.78
N LEU A 71 -10.31 -43.16 40.65
CA LEU A 71 -10.97 -44.40 40.24
C LEU A 71 -12.38 -44.13 39.68
N LYS A 72 -12.74 -44.73 38.55
CA LYS A 72 -14.05 -44.59 37.91
C LYS A 72 -15.19 -45.07 38.81
N GLU A 73 -16.34 -44.40 38.71
CA GLU A 73 -17.55 -44.79 39.45
C GLU A 73 -18.02 -46.20 39.01
N GLY A 74 -17.97 -47.16 39.94
CA GLY A 74 -18.36 -48.56 39.70
C GLY A 74 -17.30 -49.59 40.08
N PHE A 75 -16.06 -49.17 40.32
CA PHE A 75 -14.99 -50.05 40.80
C PHE A 75 -14.84 -49.97 42.33
N GLN A 76 -14.54 -51.10 42.97
CA GLN A 76 -14.35 -51.17 44.43
C GLN A 76 -12.91 -50.84 44.78
N GLU A 77 -12.73 -50.00 45.81
CA GLU A 77 -11.42 -49.64 46.35
C GLU A 77 -10.80 -50.87 47.03
N THR A 78 -9.62 -51.26 46.56
CA THR A 78 -8.80 -52.33 47.16
C THR A 78 -7.34 -51.87 47.22
N ASP A 79 -6.49 -52.60 47.93
CA ASP A 79 -5.05 -52.24 48.06
C ASP A 79 -4.34 -52.12 46.70
N LEU A 80 -4.84 -52.81 45.66
CA LEU A 80 -4.34 -52.75 44.27
C LEU A 80 -5.04 -51.68 43.41
N THR A 81 -6.17 -51.13 43.88
CA THR A 81 -6.95 -50.07 43.21
C THR A 81 -7.31 -48.96 44.21
N PRO A 82 -6.30 -48.21 44.69
CA PRO A 82 -6.54 -47.08 45.59
C PRO A 82 -7.39 -46.02 44.90
N LYS A 83 -8.20 -45.27 45.65
CA LYS A 83 -9.14 -44.28 45.09
C LYS A 83 -8.48 -43.12 44.34
N VAL A 84 -7.27 -42.73 44.74
CA VAL A 84 -6.49 -41.64 44.12
C VAL A 84 -5.05 -42.08 43.95
N ILE A 85 -4.52 -41.98 42.73
CA ILE A 85 -3.11 -42.23 42.41
C ILE A 85 -2.52 -40.94 41.81
N ASP A 86 -1.37 -40.52 42.30
CA ASP A 86 -0.63 -39.40 41.70
C ASP A 86 0.00 -39.86 40.37
N VAL A 87 -0.03 -39.01 39.35
CA VAL A 87 0.42 -39.36 37.98
C VAL A 87 1.85 -39.87 37.95
N SER A 88 2.71 -39.41 38.87
CA SER A 88 4.10 -39.86 38.98
C SER A 88 4.25 -41.36 39.33
N TYR A 89 3.21 -42.01 39.86
CA TYR A 89 3.23 -43.43 40.24
C TYR A 89 2.70 -44.36 39.15
N ILE A 90 2.23 -43.85 38.00
CA ILE A 90 1.81 -44.66 36.85
C ILE A 90 2.86 -44.56 35.75
N ASP A 91 3.96 -45.30 35.94
CA ASP A 91 5.02 -45.50 34.95
C ASP A 91 5.00 -46.94 34.40
N GLU A 92 5.65 -47.23 33.27
CA GLU A 92 5.67 -48.55 32.62
C GLU A 92 6.21 -49.67 33.53
N GLU A 93 6.99 -49.31 34.55
CA GLU A 93 7.54 -50.24 35.56
C GLU A 93 6.68 -50.36 36.83
N SER A 94 5.57 -49.63 36.91
CA SER A 94 4.72 -49.58 38.10
C SER A 94 3.60 -50.63 38.09
N GLU A 95 3.31 -51.19 39.27
CA GLU A 95 2.20 -52.11 39.53
C GLU A 95 0.82 -51.50 39.15
N TYR A 96 0.74 -50.17 39.03
CA TYR A 96 -0.47 -49.44 38.65
C TYR A 96 -0.63 -49.23 37.14
N TYR A 97 0.35 -49.61 36.31
CA TYR A 97 0.28 -49.46 34.85
C TYR A 97 -0.82 -50.33 34.23
N GLU A 98 -0.93 -51.57 34.70
CA GLU A 98 -1.95 -52.53 34.23
C GLU A 98 -3.37 -52.08 34.57
N VAL A 99 -3.51 -51.29 35.64
CA VAL A 99 -4.79 -50.86 36.20
C VAL A 99 -5.19 -49.45 35.77
N LYS A 100 -4.33 -48.76 34.99
CA LYS A 100 -4.54 -47.40 34.47
C LYS A 100 -5.90 -47.20 33.79
N GLY A 101 -6.43 -48.23 33.11
CA GLY A 101 -7.73 -48.17 32.43
C GLY A 101 -8.94 -47.95 33.35
N LEU A 102 -8.78 -48.21 34.66
CA LEU A 102 -9.84 -48.07 35.68
C LEU A 102 -9.95 -46.65 36.25
N TYR A 103 -9.03 -45.76 35.87
CA TYR A 103 -8.94 -44.40 36.41
C TYR A 103 -9.29 -43.34 35.37
N ASP A 104 -9.81 -42.21 35.84
CA ASP A 104 -9.97 -40.97 35.09
C ASP A 104 -8.92 -39.96 35.54
N LEU A 105 -8.24 -39.33 34.58
CA LEU A 105 -7.28 -38.26 34.86
C LEU A 105 -8.05 -36.97 35.19
N LYS A 106 -7.85 -36.47 36.42
CA LYS A 106 -8.34 -35.18 36.88
C LYS A 106 -7.18 -34.24 37.17
N PHE A 107 -7.42 -32.96 36.93
CA PHE A 107 -6.49 -31.87 37.19
C PHE A 107 -7.27 -30.69 37.76
N GLU A 108 -6.57 -29.83 38.48
CA GLU A 108 -7.10 -28.56 38.97
C GLU A 108 -6.60 -27.44 38.04
N GLU A 109 -7.51 -26.67 37.48
CA GLU A 109 -7.15 -25.52 36.64
C GLU A 109 -6.88 -24.31 37.53
N VAL A 110 -5.65 -23.78 37.46
CA VAL A 110 -5.37 -22.46 38.05
C VAL A 110 -5.83 -21.39 37.06
N PRO A 111 -6.68 -20.44 37.49
CA PRO A 111 -7.17 -19.37 36.62
C PRO A 111 -6.01 -18.52 36.11
N GLN A 112 -6.14 -18.02 34.88
CA GLN A 112 -5.13 -17.20 34.20
C GLN A 112 -4.67 -16.05 35.09
N GLN A 113 -3.35 -15.95 35.29
CA GLN A 113 -2.72 -14.85 36.02
C GLN A 113 -1.98 -13.93 35.04
N ASN A 114 -2.06 -12.64 35.31
CA ASN A 114 -1.31 -11.62 34.59
C ASN A 114 0.00 -11.34 35.34
N GLU A 115 1.14 -11.54 34.68
CA GLU A 115 2.44 -11.20 35.25
C GLU A 115 2.82 -9.76 34.86
N LYS A 116 3.16 -8.93 35.84
CA LYS A 116 3.61 -7.55 35.62
C LYS A 116 5.07 -7.55 35.17
N ILE A 117 5.34 -6.91 34.05
CA ILE A 117 6.69 -6.78 33.51
C ILE A 117 7.22 -5.39 33.85
N GLU A 118 8.37 -5.33 34.53
CA GLU A 118 9.12 -4.09 34.70
C GLU A 118 9.62 -3.61 33.35
N PHE A 119 9.35 -2.34 33.01
CA PHE A 119 9.79 -1.74 31.74
C PHE A 119 10.42 -0.37 31.93
N GLU A 120 11.35 -0.05 31.05
CA GLU A 120 11.99 1.26 30.90
C GLU A 120 11.55 1.83 29.55
N MET A 121 11.01 3.05 29.55
CA MET A 121 10.47 3.69 28.36
C MET A 121 11.22 4.97 28.04
N ASN A 122 11.80 5.03 26.85
CA ASN A 122 12.49 6.21 26.34
C ASN A 122 11.62 6.87 25.26
N VAL A 123 11.11 8.07 25.56
CA VAL A 123 10.41 8.88 24.56
C VAL A 123 11.45 9.53 23.65
N ILE A 124 11.47 9.11 22.38
CA ILE A 124 12.46 9.60 21.41
C ILE A 124 12.05 10.97 20.87
N GLU A 125 10.73 11.21 20.74
CA GLU A 125 10.21 12.42 20.11
C GLU A 125 8.80 12.73 20.61
N GLU A 126 8.53 14.01 20.86
CA GLU A 126 7.20 14.56 21.12
C GLU A 126 6.74 15.32 19.87
N PHE A 127 5.58 14.96 19.32
CA PHE A 127 5.05 15.55 18.10
C PHE A 127 3.67 16.18 18.33
N ASP A 128 3.55 17.47 18.06
CA ASP A 128 2.34 18.27 18.30
C ASP A 128 1.24 18.12 17.21
N GLY A 129 1.46 17.30 16.18
CA GLY A 129 0.50 17.11 15.08
C GLY A 129 -0.38 15.85 15.18
N GLU A 130 -1.49 15.84 14.45
CA GLU A 130 -2.36 14.66 14.30
C GLU A 130 -1.79 13.65 13.30
N LEU A 131 -1.38 12.46 13.75
CA LEU A 131 -1.00 11.36 12.86
C LEU A 131 -2.24 10.70 12.23
N LYS A 132 -2.51 11.01 10.95
CA LYS A 132 -3.50 10.30 10.14
C LYS A 132 -2.83 9.18 9.36
N LEU A 133 -2.77 7.99 9.96
CA LEU A 133 -2.30 6.74 9.36
C LEU A 133 -3.15 6.36 8.12
N LYS A 134 -2.85 6.92 6.95
CA LYS A 134 -3.51 6.58 5.67
C LYS A 134 -2.61 5.67 4.86
N SER A 135 -3.14 4.56 4.37
CA SER A 135 -2.44 3.67 3.44
C SER A 135 -2.18 4.42 2.11
N HIS A 136 -0.93 4.43 1.65
CA HIS A 136 -0.54 5.01 0.36
C HIS A 136 -0.14 3.91 -0.62
N ASN A 137 -0.72 3.92 -1.83
CA ASN A 137 -0.43 2.94 -2.90
C ASN A 137 0.82 3.32 -3.74
N PHE A 138 1.55 4.38 -3.36
CA PHE A 138 2.68 4.90 -4.11
C PHE A 138 3.98 4.65 -3.35
N ASN A 139 5.06 4.31 -4.07
CA ASN A 139 6.38 4.15 -3.47
C ASN A 139 7.06 5.52 -3.32
N LEU A 140 6.66 6.25 -2.28
CA LEU A 140 7.18 7.58 -1.99
C LEU A 140 8.67 7.52 -1.67
N LYS A 141 9.46 8.30 -2.39
CA LYS A 141 10.88 8.48 -2.10
C LYS A 141 11.07 9.74 -1.27
N TYR A 142 11.97 9.63 -0.31
CA TYR A 142 12.36 10.70 0.61
C TYR A 142 13.87 10.89 0.51
N ASN A 143 14.36 12.06 0.91
CA ASN A 143 15.80 12.31 0.96
C ASN A 143 16.48 11.38 1.98
N LEU A 144 17.75 11.06 1.72
CA LEU A 144 18.53 10.19 2.59
C LEU A 144 18.65 10.76 4.00
N LEU A 145 18.88 12.08 4.13
CA LEU A 145 18.99 12.74 5.43
C LEU A 145 17.68 12.63 6.22
N ASP A 146 16.53 12.86 5.59
CA ASP A 146 15.24 12.72 6.26
C ASP A 146 15.00 11.27 6.69
N ARG A 147 15.40 10.28 5.89
CA ARG A 147 15.32 8.86 6.26
C ARG A 147 16.21 8.47 7.43
N ILE A 148 17.33 9.17 7.63
CA ILE A 148 18.27 8.92 8.73
C ILE A 148 17.80 9.64 10.00
N GLN A 149 17.33 10.88 9.87
CA GLN A 149 17.02 11.75 11.00
C GLN A 149 15.60 11.57 11.53
N THR A 150 14.65 11.19 10.68
CA THR A 150 13.24 11.12 11.06
C THR A 150 12.71 9.71 11.09
N HIS A 151 11.89 9.45 12.10
CA HIS A 151 11.27 8.15 12.28
C HIS A 151 10.34 7.83 11.10
N PRO A 152 10.28 6.57 10.60
CA PRO A 152 9.47 6.19 9.44
C PRO A 152 8.00 6.61 9.46
N MET A 153 7.40 6.76 10.65
CA MET A 153 6.01 7.21 10.81
C MET A 153 5.80 8.70 10.51
N LEU A 154 6.86 9.51 10.61
CA LEU A 154 6.83 10.96 10.38
C LEU A 154 7.34 11.34 8.99
N LEU A 155 7.73 10.36 8.17
CA LEU A 155 8.18 10.64 6.81
C LEU A 155 7.08 11.27 5.96
N GLU A 156 5.80 11.05 6.26
CA GLU A 156 4.69 11.64 5.48
C GLU A 156 4.63 13.17 5.54
N THR A 157 5.21 13.78 6.57
CA THR A 157 5.30 15.25 6.74
C THR A 157 6.62 15.83 6.23
N LYS A 158 7.35 15.06 5.42
CA LYS A 158 8.63 15.45 4.85
C LYS A 158 8.53 15.56 3.34
N PRO A 159 9.41 16.36 2.72
CA PRO A 159 9.43 16.51 1.28
C PRO A 159 9.61 15.16 0.61
N CYS A 160 8.71 14.86 -0.32
CA CYS A 160 8.63 13.57 -0.99
C CYS A 160 8.58 13.76 -2.50
N TYR A 161 9.07 12.75 -3.21
CA TYR A 161 9.04 12.74 -4.67
C TYR A 161 8.72 11.34 -5.20
N LEU A 162 8.14 11.31 -6.40
CA LEU A 162 7.92 10.09 -7.16
C LEU A 162 9.05 9.89 -8.16
N SER A 163 9.30 8.64 -8.53
CA SER A 163 10.20 8.38 -9.65
C SER A 163 9.60 8.86 -10.98
N GLN A 164 10.46 9.14 -11.96
CA GLN A 164 10.03 9.47 -13.32
C GLN A 164 9.18 8.35 -13.94
N GLU A 165 9.53 7.09 -13.67
CA GLU A 165 8.79 5.92 -14.14
C GLU A 165 7.38 5.83 -13.55
N GLU A 166 7.22 6.14 -12.26
CA GLU A 166 5.90 6.18 -11.62
C GLU A 166 5.08 7.38 -12.09
N SER A 167 5.71 8.55 -12.19
CA SER A 167 5.09 9.77 -12.70
C SER A 167 4.57 9.54 -14.12
N TYR A 168 5.37 8.89 -14.98
CA TYR A 168 4.96 8.48 -16.32
C TYR A 168 3.76 7.52 -16.31
N LYS A 169 3.79 6.48 -15.48
CA LYS A 169 2.69 5.51 -15.36
C LYS A 169 1.38 6.18 -14.93
N ILE A 170 1.45 7.11 -13.96
CA ILE A 170 0.29 7.87 -13.50
C ILE A 170 -0.30 8.70 -14.64
N ILE A 171 0.54 9.47 -15.33
CA ILE A 171 0.11 10.32 -16.45
C ILE A 171 -0.50 9.45 -17.57
N ARG A 172 0.19 8.38 -17.99
CA ARG A 172 -0.29 7.47 -19.04
C ARG A 172 -1.64 6.84 -18.70
N ASN A 173 -1.81 6.33 -17.49
CA ASN A 173 -3.06 5.70 -17.08
C ASN A 173 -4.20 6.71 -16.99
N HIS A 174 -3.93 7.92 -16.49
CA HIS A 174 -4.93 8.98 -16.40
C HIS A 174 -5.40 9.45 -17.79
N ILE A 175 -4.46 9.65 -18.73
CA ILE A 175 -4.78 10.02 -20.10
C ILE A 175 -5.64 8.93 -20.76
N LYS A 176 -5.26 7.65 -20.63
CA LYS A 176 -6.03 6.53 -21.19
C LYS A 176 -7.46 6.46 -20.67
N ALA A 177 -7.66 6.72 -19.38
CA ALA A 177 -8.97 6.64 -18.75
C ALA A 177 -9.90 7.79 -19.17
N ASN A 178 -9.34 8.99 -19.42
CA ASN A 178 -10.13 10.23 -19.53
C ASN A 178 -10.09 10.89 -20.92
N ILE A 179 -9.37 10.32 -21.89
CA ILE A 179 -9.27 10.89 -23.24
C ILE A 179 -10.61 10.81 -23.97
N ASN A 180 -11.01 11.93 -24.58
CA ASN A 180 -12.20 11.95 -25.44
C ASN A 180 -11.80 11.60 -26.89
N PRO A 181 -12.21 10.43 -27.43
CA PRO A 181 -11.81 9.98 -28.77
C PRO A 181 -12.35 10.87 -29.90
N LYS A 182 -13.28 11.78 -29.61
CA LYS A 182 -13.78 12.77 -30.57
C LYS A 182 -12.73 13.83 -30.91
N PHE A 183 -11.96 14.26 -29.92
CA PHE A 183 -11.05 15.41 -30.04
C PHE A 183 -9.58 15.01 -29.99
N ALA A 184 -9.23 13.87 -29.39
CA ALA A 184 -7.86 13.42 -29.26
C ALA A 184 -7.74 11.90 -29.42
N ARG A 185 -6.56 11.46 -29.87
CA ARG A 185 -6.22 10.06 -30.07
C ARG A 185 -4.79 9.79 -29.60
N ILE A 186 -4.57 8.62 -29.04
CA ILE A 186 -3.23 8.13 -28.70
C ILE A 186 -2.65 7.43 -29.94
N THR A 187 -1.49 7.88 -30.40
CA THR A 187 -0.79 7.28 -31.56
C THR A 187 0.30 6.31 -31.14
N SER A 188 1.03 6.63 -30.07
CA SER A 188 2.06 5.77 -29.49
C SER A 188 1.72 5.50 -28.03
N ASP A 189 1.66 4.23 -27.65
CA ASP A 189 1.30 3.79 -26.31
C ASP A 189 2.21 2.66 -25.83
N TYR A 190 3.44 3.00 -25.46
CA TYR A 190 4.43 2.04 -24.99
C TYR A 190 4.84 2.31 -23.54
N ASP A 191 5.55 1.37 -22.93
CA ASP A 191 6.10 1.58 -21.59
C ASP A 191 7.24 2.59 -21.57
N PHE A 192 7.82 2.91 -22.72
CA PHE A 192 8.95 3.83 -22.88
C PHE A 192 8.59 5.14 -23.60
N CYS A 193 7.40 5.28 -24.19
CA CYS A 193 6.93 6.54 -24.75
C CYS A 193 5.41 6.59 -24.93
N LEU A 194 4.85 7.80 -24.82
CA LEU A 194 3.44 8.10 -25.03
C LEU A 194 3.33 9.31 -25.97
N THR A 195 2.51 9.20 -27.01
CA THR A 195 2.18 10.32 -27.90
C THR A 195 0.68 10.48 -28.01
N VAL A 196 0.20 11.70 -27.77
CA VAL A 196 -1.19 12.10 -27.91
C VAL A 196 -1.32 13.17 -28.98
N VAL A 197 -2.27 12.94 -29.87
CA VAL A 197 -2.54 13.74 -31.05
C VAL A 197 -3.96 14.30 -30.97
N LYS A 198 -4.13 15.58 -31.31
CA LYS A 198 -5.43 16.23 -31.52
C LYS A 198 -5.97 15.82 -32.87
N VAL A 199 -7.25 15.46 -32.91
CA VAL A 199 -7.99 15.29 -34.17
C VAL A 199 -8.74 16.58 -34.44
N LEU A 200 -8.24 17.38 -35.38
CA LEU A 200 -8.84 18.63 -35.81
C LEU A 200 -9.70 18.39 -37.05
N GLU A 201 -10.92 18.93 -37.06
CA GLU A 201 -11.76 18.96 -38.24
C GLU A 201 -11.30 20.10 -39.18
N LEU A 202 -11.03 19.74 -40.44
CA LEU A 202 -10.62 20.68 -41.47
C LEU A 202 -11.84 21.53 -41.87
N TYR A 203 -11.66 22.86 -41.93
CA TYR A 203 -12.74 23.75 -42.41
C TYR A 203 -13.06 23.51 -43.89
N LYS A 204 -12.05 23.16 -44.70
CA LYS A 204 -12.22 22.76 -46.10
C LYS A 204 -11.61 21.38 -46.32
N PRO A 205 -12.39 20.38 -46.78
CA PRO A 205 -11.86 19.07 -47.11
C PRO A 205 -10.77 19.16 -48.19
N TYR A 206 -9.68 18.44 -47.99
CA TYR A 206 -8.62 18.31 -49.00
C TYR A 206 -8.90 17.11 -49.91
N GLU A 207 -8.98 17.35 -51.22
CA GLU A 207 -9.13 16.28 -52.22
C GLU A 207 -7.79 15.62 -52.50
N TYR A 208 -7.75 14.28 -52.42
CA TYR A 208 -6.61 13.49 -52.84
C TYR A 208 -7.06 12.28 -53.66
N VAL A 209 -6.19 11.84 -54.58
CA VAL A 209 -6.49 10.73 -55.49
C VAL A 209 -5.77 9.49 -54.99
N VAL A 210 -6.50 8.38 -54.85
CA VAL A 210 -5.93 7.09 -54.46
C VAL A 210 -6.13 6.10 -55.58
N ASP A 211 -5.07 5.35 -55.91
CA ASP A 211 -5.19 4.18 -56.78
C ASP A 211 -5.64 2.97 -55.95
N ILE A 212 -6.86 2.49 -56.18
CA ILE A 212 -7.42 1.32 -55.50
C ILE A 212 -6.61 0.05 -55.85
N ASN A 213 -6.00 0.02 -57.04
CA ASN A 213 -5.22 -1.12 -57.52
C ASN A 213 -3.74 -1.03 -57.16
N ALA A 214 -3.32 -0.08 -56.31
CA ALA A 214 -1.91 0.10 -55.93
C ALA A 214 -1.25 -1.18 -55.36
N MET A 215 -2.02 -2.02 -54.65
CA MET A 215 -1.54 -3.30 -54.13
C MET A 215 -1.36 -4.38 -55.22
N TYR A 216 -2.14 -4.31 -56.30
CA TYR A 216 -2.15 -5.27 -57.40
C TYR A 216 -1.43 -4.71 -58.63
N LYS A 217 -0.09 -4.67 -58.57
CA LYS A 217 0.81 -4.06 -59.58
C LYS A 217 0.57 -4.49 -61.05
N ARG A 218 -0.13 -5.60 -61.31
CA ARG A 218 -0.45 -6.12 -62.66
C ARG A 218 -1.79 -5.63 -63.22
N ARG A 219 -2.64 -4.97 -62.43
CA ARG A 219 -3.94 -4.43 -62.86
C ARG A 219 -3.78 -2.96 -63.25
N LYS A 220 -4.61 -2.48 -64.18
CA LYS A 220 -4.64 -1.06 -64.55
C LYS A 220 -5.01 -0.21 -63.32
N PRO A 221 -4.36 0.93 -63.09
CA PRO A 221 -4.66 1.80 -61.95
C PRO A 221 -6.11 2.27 -62.05
N LYS A 222 -6.85 2.17 -60.94
CA LYS A 222 -8.21 2.69 -60.81
C LYS A 222 -8.17 3.81 -59.79
N LEU A 223 -8.13 5.03 -60.32
CA LEU A 223 -8.04 6.25 -59.52
C LEU A 223 -9.43 6.62 -58.99
N GLU A 224 -9.52 6.75 -57.67
CA GLU A 224 -10.71 7.22 -56.95
C GLU A 224 -10.36 8.51 -56.21
N LYS A 225 -11.25 9.50 -56.28
CA LYS A 225 -11.12 10.74 -55.51
C LYS A 225 -11.65 10.51 -54.09
N ARG A 226 -10.84 10.85 -53.09
CA ARG A 226 -11.22 10.82 -51.67
C ARG A 226 -11.03 12.21 -51.05
N PHE A 227 -11.79 12.46 -50.00
CA PHE A 227 -11.74 13.71 -49.24
C PHE A 227 -11.16 13.43 -47.87
N GLN A 228 -10.12 14.18 -47.50
CA GLN A 228 -9.63 14.22 -46.13
C GLN A 228 -10.34 15.34 -45.39
N THR A 229 -11.04 14.99 -44.31
CA THR A 229 -11.82 15.92 -43.48
C THR A 229 -11.18 16.21 -42.13
N LYS A 230 -10.14 15.46 -41.76
CA LYS A 230 -9.49 15.54 -40.45
C LYS A 230 -7.98 15.62 -40.57
N ARG A 231 -7.37 16.41 -39.70
CA ARG A 231 -5.92 16.55 -39.54
C ARG A 231 -5.52 16.21 -38.12
N GLU A 232 -4.39 15.53 -38.00
CA GLU A 232 -3.80 15.08 -36.75
C GLU A 232 -2.61 15.99 -36.40
N VAL A 233 -2.59 16.52 -35.16
CA VAL A 233 -1.50 17.38 -34.65
C VAL A 233 -1.04 16.86 -33.29
N GLU A 234 0.26 16.62 -33.13
CA GLU A 234 0.84 16.21 -31.85
C GLU A 234 0.70 17.33 -30.80
N ILE A 235 0.11 17.01 -29.65
CA ILE A 235 -0.07 17.96 -28.52
C ILE A 235 0.90 17.62 -27.39
N TYR A 236 1.10 16.32 -27.16
CA TYR A 236 1.78 15.85 -25.97
C TYR A 236 2.58 14.60 -26.29
N ASN A 237 3.88 14.64 -25.98
CA ASN A 237 4.82 13.56 -26.21
C ASN A 237 5.76 13.41 -25.02
N VAL A 238 5.74 12.26 -24.34
CA VAL A 238 6.59 12.06 -23.16
C VAL A 238 7.24 10.69 -23.13
N ALA A 239 8.38 10.61 -22.47
CA ALA A 239 9.08 9.39 -22.15
C ALA A 239 9.61 9.42 -20.70
N PRO A 240 9.65 8.29 -19.98
CA PRO A 240 10.22 8.22 -18.64
C PRO A 240 11.75 8.35 -18.65
N LYS A 241 12.40 8.10 -19.79
CA LYS A 241 13.85 8.21 -20.00
C LYS A 241 14.11 8.94 -21.30
N ALA A 242 15.32 9.47 -21.48
CA ALA A 242 15.72 10.12 -22.71
C ALA A 242 15.53 9.16 -23.91
N TYR A 243 14.60 9.50 -24.80
CA TYR A 243 14.29 8.68 -25.96
C TYR A 243 13.99 9.59 -27.15
N GLN A 244 14.88 9.57 -28.15
CA GLN A 244 14.72 10.33 -29.40
C GLN A 244 14.36 11.81 -29.14
N ASN A 245 13.22 12.27 -29.67
CA ASN A 245 12.72 13.64 -29.57
C ASN A 245 11.60 13.80 -28.52
N TYR A 246 11.42 12.82 -27.63
CA TYR A 246 10.38 12.88 -26.60
C TYR A 246 10.84 13.73 -25.42
N SER A 247 9.91 14.49 -24.84
CA SER A 247 10.18 15.21 -23.59
C SER A 247 10.31 14.21 -22.44
N ILE A 248 11.28 14.44 -21.55
CA ILE A 248 11.49 13.60 -20.37
C ILE A 248 10.47 14.00 -19.32
N VAL A 249 9.77 13.02 -18.75
CA VAL A 249 8.81 13.27 -17.67
C VAL A 249 9.54 13.80 -16.44
N GLU A 250 9.07 14.95 -15.95
CA GLU A 250 9.52 15.48 -14.68
C GLU A 250 8.92 14.66 -13.52
N PRO A 251 9.73 14.30 -12.51
CA PRO A 251 9.22 13.63 -11.33
C PRO A 251 8.31 14.57 -10.54
N PHE A 252 7.16 14.07 -10.08
CA PHE A 252 6.33 14.85 -9.16
C PHE A 252 7.02 14.97 -7.80
N SER A 253 7.03 16.19 -7.26
CA SER A 253 7.53 16.50 -5.92
C SER A 253 6.49 17.31 -5.12
N GLY A 254 6.58 17.21 -3.80
CA GLY A 254 5.75 17.97 -2.87
C GLY A 254 6.43 18.12 -1.52
N ASN A 255 6.06 19.15 -0.77
CA ASN A 255 6.62 19.38 0.56
C ASN A 255 6.08 18.38 1.59
N ASP A 256 4.87 17.89 1.35
CA ASP A 256 4.19 16.85 2.13
C ASP A 256 3.45 15.91 1.18
N VAL A 257 3.02 14.75 1.69
CA VAL A 257 2.26 13.78 0.90
C VAL A 257 0.91 14.33 0.42
N GLU A 258 0.25 15.19 1.20
CA GLU A 258 -0.99 15.83 0.78
C GLU A 258 -0.77 16.86 -0.33
N ASP A 259 0.32 17.63 -0.24
CA ASP A 259 0.72 18.60 -1.24
C ASP A 259 1.06 17.93 -2.58
N LEU A 260 1.84 16.84 -2.55
CA LEU A 260 2.16 16.03 -3.72
C LEU A 260 0.89 15.54 -4.43
N LYS A 261 -0.10 15.04 -3.69
CA LYS A 261 -1.38 14.61 -4.27
C LYS A 261 -2.12 15.77 -4.94
N SER A 262 -2.07 16.96 -4.33
CA SER A 262 -2.71 18.15 -4.88
C SER A 262 -2.04 18.58 -6.19
N ASN A 263 -0.71 18.53 -6.24
CA ASN A 263 0.09 18.88 -7.41
C ASN A 263 -0.15 17.91 -8.57
N ILE A 264 -0.19 16.60 -8.28
CA ILE A 264 -0.51 15.57 -9.27
C ILE A 264 -1.90 15.81 -9.86
N LYS A 265 -2.92 16.05 -9.02
CA LYS A 265 -4.29 16.30 -9.48
C LYS A 265 -4.37 17.52 -10.38
N LYS A 266 -3.85 18.67 -9.94
CA LYS A 266 -3.85 19.92 -10.72
C LYS A 266 -3.19 19.72 -12.09
N PHE A 267 -2.01 19.10 -12.11
CA PHE A 267 -1.30 18.83 -13.36
C PHE A 267 -2.11 17.95 -14.33
N LEU A 268 -2.71 16.88 -13.81
CA LEU A 268 -3.51 15.96 -14.61
C LEU A 268 -4.79 16.62 -15.14
N ASP A 269 -5.46 17.43 -14.34
CA ASP A 269 -6.66 18.16 -14.73
C ASP A 269 -6.35 19.20 -15.83
N ASP A 270 -5.28 19.98 -15.65
CA ASP A 270 -4.82 20.97 -16.64
C ASP A 270 -4.43 20.31 -17.97
N LEU A 271 -3.73 19.17 -17.90
CA LEU A 271 -3.34 18.40 -19.07
C LEU A 271 -4.57 17.87 -19.81
N MET A 272 -5.54 17.31 -19.09
CA MET A 272 -6.76 16.80 -19.70
C MET A 272 -7.61 17.92 -20.31
N ALA A 273 -7.64 19.10 -19.68
CA ALA A 273 -8.33 20.26 -20.23
C ALA A 273 -7.77 20.63 -21.61
N LYS A 274 -6.44 20.70 -21.75
CA LYS A 274 -5.76 20.99 -23.03
C LYS A 274 -6.00 19.91 -24.09
N ILE A 275 -5.96 18.64 -23.69
CA ILE A 275 -6.17 17.51 -24.62
C ILE A 275 -7.61 17.51 -25.14
N ASN A 276 -8.59 17.64 -24.24
CA ASN A 276 -10.01 17.50 -24.56
C ASN A 276 -10.67 18.80 -25.07
N GLU A 277 -9.96 19.92 -25.09
CA GLU A 277 -10.47 21.20 -25.59
C GLU A 277 -10.94 21.08 -27.07
N PRO A 278 -12.17 21.48 -27.41
CA PRO A 278 -12.68 21.35 -28.76
C PRO A 278 -12.07 22.44 -29.65
N LEU A 279 -11.23 22.02 -30.59
CA LEU A 279 -10.50 22.93 -31.48
C LEU A 279 -10.87 22.67 -32.94
N VAL A 280 -11.07 23.75 -33.71
CA VAL A 280 -11.36 23.71 -35.16
C VAL A 280 -10.40 24.62 -35.91
N GLU A 281 -10.03 24.24 -37.13
CA GLU A 281 -9.17 25.09 -37.96
C GLU A 281 -9.80 26.46 -38.23
N CYS A 282 -9.00 27.51 -38.06
CA CYS A 282 -9.44 28.88 -38.30
C CYS A 282 -9.76 29.13 -39.78
N LYS A 283 -10.98 29.62 -40.04
CA LYS A 283 -11.46 29.99 -41.38
C LYS A 283 -10.59 31.05 -42.07
N CYS A 284 -10.03 31.98 -41.30
CA CYS A 284 -9.25 33.11 -41.82
C CYS A 284 -7.80 32.74 -42.14
N CYS A 285 -7.22 31.78 -41.42
CA CYS A 285 -5.77 31.53 -41.44
C CYS A 285 -5.34 30.40 -42.38
N LYS A 286 -6.26 29.79 -43.15
CA LYS A 286 -5.99 28.61 -44.01
C LYS A 286 -5.16 27.52 -43.28
N GLY A 287 -5.49 27.23 -42.02
CA GLY A 287 -4.85 26.15 -41.24
C GLY A 287 -3.57 26.51 -40.47
N ARG A 288 -3.16 27.80 -40.39
CA ARG A 288 -2.07 28.23 -39.49
C ARG A 288 -2.50 28.52 -38.04
N GLY A 289 -3.80 28.69 -37.81
CA GLY A 289 -4.36 29.00 -36.50
C GLY A 289 -5.60 28.15 -36.22
N VAL A 290 -5.95 28.03 -34.95
CA VAL A 290 -7.03 27.18 -34.46
C VAL A 290 -7.98 28.04 -33.62
N ILE A 291 -9.29 27.84 -33.74
CA ILE A 291 -10.32 28.56 -32.97
C ILE A 291 -10.97 27.57 -32.01
N LEU A 292 -11.36 28.05 -30.82
CA LEU A 292 -12.23 27.33 -29.91
C LEU A 292 -13.56 27.04 -30.59
N ASN A 293 -13.96 25.77 -30.58
CA ASN A 293 -15.31 25.41 -31.02
C ASN A 293 -16.26 25.74 -29.86
N GLU A 294 -16.85 26.93 -29.88
CA GLU A 294 -17.98 27.28 -29.03
C GLU A 294 -19.20 26.47 -29.50
N ASN A 295 -19.35 25.26 -28.96
CA ASN A 295 -20.60 24.51 -28.99
C ASN A 295 -21.27 24.61 -27.63
#